data_AF-A0A517T387-F1
#
_entry.id   AF-A0A517T387-F1
#
_cell.length_a   1.000
_cell.length_b   1.000
_cell.length_c   1.000
_cell.angle_alpha   90.00
_cell.angle_beta   90.00
_cell.angle_gamma   90.00
#
_symmetry.space_group_name_H-M   'P 1'
#
loop_
_entity.id
_entity.type
_entity.pdbx_description
1 polymer ?
#
loop_
_entity_poly.entity_id
_entity_poly.type
_entity_poly.pdbx_seq_one_letter_code
_entity_poly.pdbx_strand_id
1 'polypeptide(L)'
;MSLEEVDQTNSAEMISGDESAYGTSSIIVASGLATTAVSLVLGYFLEHQLGWGIFNLYPMMIPLGSVLLGFCAGSGYGIATLITHGKITKPLLTVICVLLVISYVLGEYIEYSGVVAQLPPELQGELSFFNYYDAVTREFAIERRGNPVGGKFGVFGYAIRVLEVLVFTLSGAAIPLYFYSRAYCDRCRAYMSTTKPFAILPAAGHSAEQEDKNHLTWIRDSVESNSPAKLVTLLSTHADNSSMNEAADHRTHLILHQCETCGDAELDINNVTGHEKKLKSTRLERFHLPSGFVKEVLGA
;
A
#
# COMPACT_ATOMS: atom_id res chain seq x y z
N MET A 1 -31.80 -9.94 34.79
CA MET A 1 -31.21 -9.79 33.45
C MET A 1 -29.99 -10.70 33.41
N SER A 2 -30.15 -11.87 32.80
CA SER A 2 -29.21 -12.99 32.82
C SER A 2 -28.09 -12.78 31.81
N LEU A 3 -26.86 -13.14 32.18
CA LEU A 3 -25.65 -13.00 31.35
C LEU A 3 -25.72 -13.75 30.00
N GLU A 4 -26.65 -14.70 29.83
CA GLU A 4 -26.86 -15.41 28.56
C GLU A 4 -27.59 -14.57 27.49
N GLU A 5 -28.29 -13.50 27.87
CA GLU A 5 -29.10 -12.70 26.93
C GLU A 5 -28.26 -11.65 26.18
N VAL A 6 -27.08 -11.28 26.72
CA VAL A 6 -26.17 -10.30 26.11
C VAL A 6 -25.35 -10.91 24.96
N ASP A 7 -25.16 -12.23 24.94
CA ASP A 7 -24.33 -12.92 23.94
C ASP A 7 -25.08 -13.15 22.61
N GLN A 8 -26.40 -13.31 22.66
CA GLN A 8 -27.23 -13.51 21.45
C GLN A 8 -27.44 -12.22 20.66
N THR A 9 -27.47 -11.05 21.30
CA THR A 9 -27.59 -9.77 20.59
C THR A 9 -26.33 -9.37 19.82
N ASN A 10 -25.14 -9.73 20.31
CA ASN A 10 -23.88 -9.42 19.61
C ASN A 10 -23.65 -10.30 18.37
N SER A 11 -24.21 -11.52 18.36
CA SER A 11 -24.04 -12.45 17.22
C SER A 11 -24.92 -12.09 16.02
N ALA A 12 -26.05 -11.39 16.24
CA ALA A 12 -26.98 -11.03 15.17
C ALA A 12 -26.58 -9.76 14.41
N GLU A 13 -25.99 -8.74 15.08
CA GLU A 13 -25.48 -7.54 14.40
C GLU A 13 -24.22 -7.80 13.57
N MET A 14 -23.48 -8.89 13.85
CA MET A 14 -22.26 -9.23 13.13
C MET A 14 -22.52 -9.77 11.71
N ILE A 15 -23.74 -10.22 11.39
CA ILE A 15 -24.07 -10.87 10.10
C ILE A 15 -24.66 -9.89 9.07
N SER A 16 -25.36 -8.83 9.50
CA SER A 16 -26.05 -7.93 8.57
C SER A 16 -25.19 -6.80 7.98
N GLY A 17 -23.98 -6.57 8.48
CA GLY A 17 -23.09 -5.51 7.99
C GLY A 17 -22.32 -5.86 6.72
N ASP A 18 -22.23 -7.14 6.37
CA ASP A 18 -21.16 -7.63 5.48
C ASP A 18 -21.54 -7.64 4.00
N GLU A 19 -22.84 -7.77 3.64
CA GLU A 19 -23.28 -7.84 2.23
C GLU A 19 -22.85 -6.62 1.40
N SER A 20 -22.86 -5.43 2.00
CA SER A 20 -22.45 -4.21 1.28
C SER A 20 -20.94 -4.14 1.03
N ALA A 21 -20.11 -4.80 1.85
CA ALA A 21 -18.67 -4.83 1.70
C ALA A 21 -18.22 -5.78 0.57
N TYR A 22 -18.95 -6.88 0.36
CA TYR A 22 -18.69 -7.80 -0.75
C TYR A 22 -18.94 -7.16 -2.11
N GLY A 23 -20.02 -6.36 -2.24
CA GLY A 23 -20.35 -5.66 -3.48
C GLY A 23 -19.20 -4.78 -3.97
N THR A 24 -18.67 -3.92 -3.10
CA THR A 24 -17.58 -3.01 -3.45
C THR A 24 -16.28 -3.75 -3.78
N SER A 25 -15.97 -4.81 -3.04
CA SER A 25 -14.75 -5.60 -3.26
C SER A 25 -14.72 -6.24 -4.66
N SER A 26 -15.86 -6.75 -5.13
CA SER A 26 -15.96 -7.35 -6.47
C SER A 26 -15.75 -6.34 -7.61
N ILE A 27 -16.26 -5.11 -7.46
CA ILE A 27 -16.05 -4.03 -8.45
C ILE A 27 -14.58 -3.65 -8.52
N ILE A 28 -13.89 -3.54 -7.38
CA ILE A 28 -12.45 -3.22 -7.33
C ILE A 28 -11.64 -4.30 -8.06
N VAL A 29 -11.93 -5.58 -7.78
CA VAL A 29 -11.24 -6.70 -8.43
C VAL A 29 -11.52 -6.73 -9.93
N ALA A 30 -12.78 -6.59 -10.35
CA ALA A 30 -13.15 -6.60 -11.77
C ALA A 30 -12.49 -5.46 -12.55
N SER A 31 -12.46 -4.25 -11.98
CA SER A 31 -11.79 -3.09 -12.59
C SER A 31 -10.29 -3.32 -12.77
N GLY A 32 -9.61 -3.85 -11.75
CA GLY A 32 -8.18 -4.15 -11.87
C GLY A 32 -7.86 -5.28 -12.85
N LEU A 33 -8.71 -6.30 -12.94
CA LEU A 33 -8.60 -7.34 -13.98
C LEU A 33 -8.78 -6.75 -15.38
N ALA A 34 -9.72 -5.82 -15.57
CA ALA A 34 -9.92 -5.14 -16.84
C ALA A 34 -8.69 -4.31 -17.25
N THR A 35 -8.13 -3.49 -16.35
CA THR A 35 -6.90 -2.73 -16.65
C THR A 35 -5.69 -3.62 -16.87
N THR A 36 -5.63 -4.76 -16.19
CA THR A 36 -4.58 -5.76 -16.39
C THR A 36 -4.68 -6.40 -17.77
N ALA A 37 -5.87 -6.83 -18.19
CA ALA A 37 -6.09 -7.38 -19.53
C ALA A 37 -5.73 -6.37 -20.63
N VAL A 38 -6.16 -5.12 -20.48
CA VAL A 38 -5.80 -4.03 -21.41
C VAL A 38 -4.28 -3.81 -21.43
N SER A 39 -3.62 -3.86 -20.28
CA SER A 39 -2.17 -3.70 -20.18
C SER A 39 -1.42 -4.83 -20.89
N LEU A 40 -1.84 -6.09 -20.72
CA LEU A 40 -1.24 -7.24 -21.41
C LEU A 40 -1.43 -7.16 -22.93
N VAL A 41 -2.64 -6.80 -23.40
CA VAL A 41 -2.92 -6.62 -24.84
C VAL A 41 -2.07 -5.49 -25.42
N LEU A 42 -1.95 -4.38 -24.69
CA LEU A 42 -1.12 -3.26 -25.12
C LEU A 42 0.37 -3.63 -25.16
N GLY A 43 0.86 -4.37 -24.17
CA GLY A 43 2.23 -4.90 -24.15
C GLY A 43 2.51 -5.77 -25.36
N TYR A 44 1.63 -6.75 -25.63
CA TYR A 44 1.71 -7.62 -26.80
C TYR A 44 1.71 -6.82 -28.12
N PHE A 45 0.81 -5.82 -28.24
CA PHE A 45 0.70 -4.99 -29.44
C PHE A 45 1.96 -4.16 -29.67
N LEU A 46 2.50 -3.51 -28.64
CA LEU A 46 3.70 -2.68 -28.73
C LEU A 46 4.93 -3.50 -29.14
N GLU A 47 5.06 -4.71 -28.61
CA GLU A 47 6.13 -5.63 -28.98
C GLU A 47 6.02 -6.06 -30.45
N HIS A 48 4.85 -6.52 -30.89
CA HIS A 48 4.67 -7.08 -32.23
C HIS A 48 4.62 -6.03 -33.35
N GLN A 49 4.08 -4.84 -33.10
CA GLN A 49 3.87 -3.83 -34.14
C GLN A 49 5.01 -2.81 -34.22
N LEU A 50 5.59 -2.43 -33.08
CA LEU A 50 6.65 -1.42 -33.06
C LEU A 50 8.04 -2.03 -32.97
N GLY A 51 8.16 -3.34 -32.72
CA GLY A 51 9.43 -4.00 -32.40
C GLY A 51 10.05 -3.44 -31.11
N TRP A 52 9.25 -2.75 -30.29
CA TRP A 52 9.68 -2.18 -29.02
C TRP A 52 9.38 -3.20 -27.94
N GLY A 53 10.34 -4.07 -27.65
CA GLY A 53 10.28 -4.94 -26.48
C GLY A 53 10.30 -4.08 -25.23
N ILE A 54 9.14 -3.75 -24.67
CA ILE A 54 9.00 -2.96 -23.43
C ILE A 54 9.79 -3.62 -22.29
N PHE A 55 9.76 -4.97 -22.26
CA PHE A 55 10.53 -5.77 -21.31
C PHE A 55 12.05 -5.64 -21.50
N ASN A 56 12.52 -5.30 -22.70
CA ASN A 56 13.95 -5.15 -23.02
C ASN A 56 14.51 -3.76 -22.73
N LEU A 57 13.74 -2.86 -22.14
CA LEU A 57 14.21 -1.53 -21.76
C LEU A 57 15.01 -1.60 -20.44
N TYR A 58 16.29 -1.97 -20.54
CA TYR A 58 17.24 -2.08 -19.42
C TYR A 58 18.29 -0.96 -19.41
N PRO A 59 17.92 0.32 -19.20
CA PRO A 59 18.92 1.38 -19.14
C PRO A 59 19.87 1.23 -17.93
N MET A 60 19.46 0.52 -16.87
CA MET A 60 20.23 0.48 -15.61
C MET A 60 19.83 -0.69 -14.68
N MET A 61 19.84 -1.94 -15.18
CA MET A 61 19.48 -3.19 -14.45
C MET A 61 18.07 -3.27 -13.84
N ILE A 62 17.34 -2.16 -13.74
CA ILE A 62 15.95 -2.13 -13.29
C ILE A 62 15.07 -2.51 -14.49
N PRO A 63 14.17 -3.50 -14.36
CA PRO A 63 13.24 -3.88 -15.41
C PRO A 63 12.16 -2.80 -15.54
N LEU A 64 12.48 -1.70 -16.24
CA LEU A 64 11.60 -0.53 -16.33
C LEU A 64 10.27 -0.89 -17.00
N GLY A 65 10.29 -1.85 -17.94
CA GLY A 65 9.09 -2.41 -18.54
C GLY A 65 8.14 -3.02 -17.51
N SER A 66 8.67 -3.82 -16.59
CA SER A 66 7.88 -4.45 -15.51
C SER A 66 7.29 -3.41 -14.55
N VAL A 67 8.02 -2.34 -14.24
CA VAL A 67 7.50 -1.24 -13.41
C VAL A 67 6.32 -0.56 -14.08
N LEU A 68 6.48 -0.17 -15.36
CA LEU A 68 5.45 0.56 -16.09
C LEU A 68 4.22 -0.31 -16.33
N LEU A 69 4.42 -1.56 -16.75
CA LEU A 69 3.33 -2.49 -17.01
C LEU A 69 2.60 -2.86 -15.71
N GLY A 70 3.34 -3.09 -14.62
CA GLY A 70 2.77 -3.33 -13.30
C GLY A 70 1.91 -2.16 -12.84
N PHE A 71 2.41 -0.93 -12.92
CA PHE A 71 1.66 0.28 -12.57
C PHE A 71 0.39 0.44 -13.43
N CYS A 72 0.48 0.23 -14.74
CA CYS A 72 -0.68 0.27 -15.65
C CYS A 72 -1.72 -0.81 -15.29
N ALA A 73 -1.28 -2.05 -15.07
CA ALA A 73 -2.16 -3.16 -14.69
C ALA A 73 -2.86 -2.89 -13.35
N GLY A 74 -2.13 -2.32 -12.39
CA GLY A 74 -2.63 -1.99 -11.05
C GLY A 74 -3.55 -0.77 -10.96
N SER A 75 -3.55 0.10 -11.97
CA SER A 75 -4.27 1.39 -11.94
C SER A 75 -5.78 1.24 -11.73
N GLY A 76 -6.40 0.20 -12.30
CA GLY A 76 -7.84 -0.05 -12.19
C GLY A 76 -8.32 -0.34 -10.78
N TYR A 77 -7.49 -1.00 -9.95
CA TYR A 77 -7.81 -1.22 -8.53
C TYR A 77 -7.88 0.12 -7.78
N GLY A 78 -6.94 1.03 -8.06
CA GLY A 78 -6.89 2.36 -7.46
C GLY A 78 -8.06 3.26 -7.88
N ILE A 79 -8.36 3.31 -9.18
CA ILE A 79 -9.47 4.12 -9.72
C ILE A 79 -10.80 3.60 -9.17
N ALA A 80 -11.03 2.29 -9.14
CA ALA A 80 -12.24 1.72 -8.56
C ALA A 80 -12.36 2.02 -7.06
N THR A 81 -11.25 1.99 -6.33
CA THR A 81 -11.21 2.38 -4.90
C THR A 81 -11.65 3.83 -4.70
N LEU A 82 -11.20 4.74 -5.58
CA LEU A 82 -11.61 6.15 -5.55
C LEU A 82 -13.10 6.34 -5.85
N ILE A 83 -13.63 5.65 -6.87
CA ILE A 83 -15.02 5.80 -7.32
C ILE A 83 -16.01 5.16 -6.34
N THR A 84 -15.68 3.96 -5.84
CA THR A 84 -16.57 3.20 -4.94
C THR A 84 -16.39 3.57 -3.47
N HIS A 85 -15.35 4.35 -3.16
CA HIS A 85 -14.85 4.60 -1.82
C HIS A 85 -14.69 3.33 -0.96
N GLY A 86 -14.36 2.19 -1.59
CA GLY A 86 -14.18 0.92 -0.87
C GLY A 86 -12.94 0.92 0.00
N LYS A 87 -13.03 0.36 1.22
CA LYS A 87 -11.88 0.15 2.12
C LYS A 87 -11.00 -0.98 1.60
N ILE A 88 -9.72 -0.69 1.35
CA ILE A 88 -8.75 -1.75 1.05
C ILE A 88 -8.41 -2.50 2.34
N THR A 89 -8.91 -3.71 2.47
CA THR A 89 -8.61 -4.61 3.60
C THR A 89 -7.37 -5.46 3.29
N LYS A 90 -6.73 -6.02 4.34
CA LYS A 90 -5.62 -6.97 4.18
C LYS A 90 -5.93 -8.13 3.22
N PRO A 91 -7.05 -8.88 3.37
CA PRO A 91 -7.34 -9.99 2.46
C PRO A 91 -7.54 -9.52 1.02
N LEU A 92 -8.19 -8.38 0.79
CA LEU A 92 -8.35 -7.83 -0.56
C LEU A 92 -6.99 -7.47 -1.18
N LEU A 93 -6.10 -6.83 -0.42
CA LEU A 93 -4.74 -6.53 -0.87
C LEU A 93 -3.95 -7.80 -1.22
N THR A 94 -4.07 -8.86 -0.42
CA THR A 94 -3.46 -10.17 -0.73
C THR A 94 -3.99 -10.75 -2.03
N VAL A 95 -5.32 -10.71 -2.26
CA VAL A 95 -5.92 -11.17 -3.52
C VAL A 95 -5.38 -10.36 -4.71
N ILE A 96 -5.31 -9.03 -4.59
CA ILE A 96 -4.73 -8.16 -5.63
C ILE A 96 -3.29 -8.57 -5.94
N CYS A 97 -2.44 -8.78 -4.93
CA CYS A 97 -1.06 -9.21 -5.13
C CYS A 97 -0.96 -10.58 -5.83
N VAL A 98 -1.80 -11.56 -5.45
CA VAL A 98 -1.83 -12.87 -6.11
C VAL A 98 -2.25 -12.73 -7.58
N LEU A 99 -3.28 -11.94 -7.87
CA LEU A 99 -3.73 -11.67 -9.24
C LEU A 99 -2.63 -10.98 -10.08
N LEU A 100 -1.88 -10.04 -9.51
CA LEU A 100 -0.74 -9.42 -10.19
C LEU A 100 0.36 -10.45 -10.50
N VAL A 101 0.70 -11.36 -9.59
CA VAL A 101 1.67 -12.44 -9.86
C VAL A 101 1.18 -13.36 -10.98
N ILE A 102 -0.10 -13.77 -10.95
CA ILE A 102 -0.70 -14.57 -12.02
C ILE A 102 -0.62 -13.82 -13.36
N SER A 103 -0.87 -12.51 -13.35
CA SER A 103 -0.84 -11.67 -14.54
C SER A 103 0.56 -11.52 -15.14
N TYR A 104 1.60 -11.46 -14.29
CA TYR A 104 2.99 -11.53 -14.76
C TYR A 104 3.26 -12.86 -15.47
N VAL A 105 2.86 -13.99 -14.88
CA VAL A 105 3.03 -15.33 -15.50
C VAL A 105 2.26 -15.43 -16.81
N LEU A 106 1.05 -14.86 -16.89
CA LEU A 106 0.28 -14.78 -18.13
C LEU A 106 0.98 -13.94 -19.20
N GLY A 107 1.66 -12.85 -18.81
CA GLY A 107 2.50 -12.05 -19.71
C GLY A 107 3.61 -12.89 -20.34
N GLU A 108 4.40 -13.60 -19.53
CA GLU A 108 5.45 -14.52 -20.00
C GLU A 108 4.89 -15.64 -20.87
N TYR A 109 3.68 -16.13 -20.57
CA TYR A 109 3.00 -17.14 -21.40
C TYR A 109 2.56 -16.57 -22.75
N ILE A 110 2.10 -15.32 -22.81
CA ILE A 110 1.76 -14.64 -24.06
C ILE A 110 3.01 -14.49 -24.93
N GLU A 111 4.14 -14.07 -24.35
CA GLU A 111 5.43 -13.99 -25.06
C GLU A 111 5.85 -15.35 -25.63
N TYR A 112 5.83 -16.39 -24.78
CA TYR A 112 6.05 -17.78 -25.20
C TYR A 112 5.16 -18.19 -26.38
N SER A 113 3.86 -17.89 -26.31
CA SER A 113 2.92 -18.24 -27.38
C SER A 113 3.23 -17.51 -28.69
N GLY A 114 3.70 -16.27 -28.62
CA GLY A 114 4.16 -15.50 -29.78
C GLY A 114 5.41 -16.10 -30.42
N VAL A 115 6.35 -16.60 -29.60
CA VAL A 115 7.56 -17.29 -30.07
C VAL A 115 7.21 -18.62 -30.73
N VAL A 116 6.38 -19.45 -30.08
CA VAL A 116 5.96 -20.75 -30.62
C VAL A 116 5.21 -20.59 -31.95
N ALA A 117 4.37 -19.55 -32.07
CA ALA A 117 3.65 -19.26 -33.32
C ALA A 117 4.57 -18.95 -34.52
N GLN A 118 5.81 -18.53 -34.27
CA GLN A 118 6.80 -18.25 -35.31
C GLN A 118 7.66 -19.47 -35.68
N LEU A 119 7.61 -20.55 -34.89
CA LEU A 119 8.36 -21.77 -35.16
C LEU A 119 7.70 -22.58 -36.30
N PRO A 120 8.51 -23.30 -37.11
CA PRO A 120 8.01 -24.31 -38.04
C PRO A 120 7.06 -25.30 -37.33
N PRO A 121 5.95 -25.74 -37.96
CA PRO A 121 4.96 -26.61 -37.32
C PRO A 121 5.54 -27.90 -36.71
N GLU A 122 6.62 -28.41 -37.27
CA GLU A 122 7.36 -29.58 -36.74
C GLU A 122 7.99 -29.35 -35.36
N LEU A 123 8.32 -28.10 -35.00
CA LEU A 123 9.00 -27.75 -33.73
C LEU A 123 8.03 -27.21 -32.67
N GLN A 124 6.80 -26.85 -33.03
CA GLN A 124 5.83 -26.24 -32.09
C GLN A 124 5.48 -27.14 -30.89
N GLY A 125 5.54 -28.46 -31.06
CA GLY A 125 5.28 -29.44 -29.98
C GLY A 125 6.49 -29.75 -29.09
N GLU A 126 7.70 -29.35 -29.48
CA GLU A 126 8.94 -29.71 -28.77
C GLU A 126 9.30 -28.70 -27.67
N LEU A 127 8.96 -27.42 -27.87
CA LEU A 127 9.27 -26.37 -26.91
C LEU A 127 8.12 -26.21 -25.92
N SER A 128 8.28 -26.70 -24.69
CA SER A 128 7.33 -26.43 -23.61
C SER A 128 7.56 -25.04 -22.99
N PHE A 129 6.52 -24.45 -22.39
CA PHE A 129 6.60 -23.18 -21.66
C PHE A 129 7.74 -23.16 -20.64
N PHE A 130 7.91 -24.22 -19.85
CA PHE A 130 8.95 -24.29 -18.83
C PHE A 130 10.36 -24.39 -19.43
N ASN A 131 10.53 -25.10 -20.54
CA ASN A 131 11.82 -25.17 -21.24
C ASN A 131 12.17 -23.82 -21.86
N TYR A 132 11.19 -23.14 -22.45
CA TYR A 132 11.35 -21.76 -22.94
C TYR A 132 11.73 -20.82 -21.79
N TYR A 133 10.99 -20.86 -20.68
CA TYR A 133 11.22 -19.99 -19.54
C TYR A 133 12.60 -20.23 -18.89
N ASP A 134 13.02 -21.49 -18.69
CA ASP A 134 14.37 -21.83 -18.20
C ASP A 134 15.44 -21.35 -19.17
N ALA A 135 15.26 -21.58 -20.48
CA ALA A 135 16.21 -21.14 -21.51
C ALA A 135 16.36 -19.62 -21.51
N VAL A 136 15.28 -18.85 -21.69
CA VAL A 136 15.31 -17.38 -21.70
C VAL A 136 15.90 -16.83 -20.41
N THR A 137 15.57 -17.44 -19.27
CA THR A 137 16.10 -17.01 -17.96
C THR A 137 17.61 -17.23 -17.85
N ARG A 138 18.14 -18.37 -18.30
CA ARG A 138 19.57 -18.68 -18.24
C ARG A 138 20.41 -17.95 -19.29
N GLU A 139 19.79 -17.69 -20.44
CA GLU A 139 20.39 -17.01 -21.60
C GLU A 139 20.39 -15.49 -21.46
N PHE A 140 19.79 -14.95 -20.40
CA PHE A 140 19.87 -13.53 -20.10
C PHE A 140 21.35 -13.09 -20.11
N ALA A 141 21.64 -12.03 -20.86
CA ALA A 141 22.96 -11.43 -20.97
C ALA A 141 22.78 -9.91 -21.10
N ILE A 142 23.53 -9.15 -20.29
CA ILE A 142 23.49 -7.69 -20.36
C ILE A 142 24.43 -7.22 -21.46
N GLU A 143 23.86 -6.69 -22.53
CA GLU A 143 24.62 -5.94 -23.52
C GLU A 143 25.03 -4.58 -22.94
N ARG A 144 26.32 -4.38 -22.70
CA ARG A 144 26.86 -3.04 -22.40
C ARG A 144 27.25 -2.38 -23.71
N ARG A 145 26.68 -1.20 -23.98
CA ARG A 145 27.00 -0.37 -25.15
C ARG A 145 28.52 -0.24 -25.31
N GLY A 146 29.08 -0.83 -26.37
CA GLY A 146 30.50 -0.79 -26.69
C GLY A 146 31.39 -1.89 -26.10
N ASN A 147 30.84 -2.88 -25.39
CA ASN A 147 31.57 -4.06 -24.93
C ASN A 147 30.96 -5.34 -25.54
N PRO A 148 31.76 -6.40 -25.74
CA PRO A 148 31.21 -7.70 -26.15
C PRO A 148 30.15 -8.15 -25.15
N VAL A 149 29.12 -8.84 -25.66
CA VAL A 149 28.01 -9.41 -24.87
C VAL A 149 28.60 -10.14 -23.66
N GLY A 150 28.16 -9.75 -22.46
CA GLY A 150 28.61 -10.40 -21.22
C GLY A 150 28.31 -11.90 -21.23
N GLY A 151 29.03 -12.68 -20.42
CA GLY A 151 28.71 -14.10 -20.24
C GLY A 151 27.25 -14.29 -19.78
N LYS A 152 26.63 -15.39 -20.23
CA LYS A 152 25.28 -15.79 -19.82
C LYS A 152 25.17 -15.86 -18.30
N PHE A 153 24.09 -15.35 -17.72
CA PHE A 153 23.90 -15.34 -16.27
C PHE A 153 23.67 -16.75 -15.68
N GLY A 154 23.23 -17.72 -16.49
CA GLY A 154 22.96 -19.08 -16.03
C GLY A 154 21.94 -19.08 -14.90
N VAL A 155 22.26 -19.72 -13.78
CA VAL A 155 21.33 -19.82 -12.63
C VAL A 155 21.02 -18.45 -12.00
N PHE A 156 21.91 -17.46 -12.14
CA PHE A 156 21.64 -16.13 -11.58
C PHE A 156 20.50 -15.40 -12.29
N GLY A 157 20.14 -15.79 -13.52
CA GLY A 157 18.97 -15.25 -14.22
C GLY A 157 17.67 -15.41 -13.44
N TYR A 158 17.54 -16.47 -12.63
CA TYR A 158 16.37 -16.66 -11.78
C TYR A 158 16.23 -15.59 -10.68
N ALA A 159 17.34 -15.07 -10.17
CA ALA A 159 17.29 -13.97 -9.20
C ALA A 159 16.76 -12.69 -9.87
N ILE A 160 17.10 -12.46 -11.14
CA ILE A 160 16.58 -11.35 -11.94
C ILE A 160 15.07 -11.53 -12.18
N ARG A 161 14.62 -12.74 -12.55
CA ARG A 161 13.19 -13.03 -12.70
C ARG A 161 12.38 -12.84 -11.42
N VAL A 162 12.91 -13.28 -10.27
CA VAL A 162 12.26 -13.01 -8.98
C VAL A 162 12.16 -11.51 -8.71
N LEU A 163 13.22 -10.75 -9.00
CA LEU A 163 13.22 -9.30 -8.87
C LEU A 163 12.18 -8.64 -9.80
N GLU A 164 12.05 -9.11 -11.05
CA GLU A 164 11.03 -8.64 -11.98
C GLU A 164 9.61 -8.86 -11.47
N VAL A 165 9.30 -10.07 -11.00
CA VAL A 165 7.98 -10.39 -10.41
C VAL A 165 7.70 -9.46 -9.22
N LEU A 166 8.68 -9.25 -8.34
CA LEU A 166 8.54 -8.37 -7.19
C LEU A 166 8.30 -6.92 -7.61
N VAL A 167 9.08 -6.41 -8.56
CA VAL A 167 8.96 -5.03 -9.04
C VAL A 167 7.64 -4.81 -9.77
N PHE A 168 7.20 -5.76 -10.61
CA PHE A 168 5.89 -5.74 -11.26
C PHE A 168 4.76 -5.71 -10.23
N THR A 169 4.81 -6.62 -9.25
CA THR A 169 3.78 -6.74 -8.21
C THR A 169 3.74 -5.51 -7.32
N LEU A 170 4.89 -5.00 -6.88
CA LEU A 170 4.96 -3.81 -6.02
C LEU A 170 4.50 -2.55 -6.75
N SER A 171 4.88 -2.39 -8.03
CA SER A 171 4.43 -1.25 -8.83
C SER A 171 2.93 -1.29 -9.10
N GLY A 172 2.36 -2.47 -9.39
CA GLY A 172 0.91 -2.64 -9.54
C GLY A 172 0.13 -2.51 -8.22
N ALA A 173 0.70 -2.95 -7.12
CA ALA A 173 0.10 -2.82 -5.79
C ALA A 173 0.30 -1.42 -5.17
N ALA A 174 1.06 -0.52 -5.80
CA ALA A 174 1.43 0.77 -5.21
C ALA A 174 0.21 1.63 -4.83
N ILE A 175 -0.79 1.74 -5.70
CA ILE A 175 -2.00 2.53 -5.44
C ILE A 175 -2.89 1.86 -4.38
N PRO A 176 -3.23 0.55 -4.47
CA PRO A 176 -3.93 -0.14 -3.38
C PRO A 176 -3.21 -0.05 -2.03
N LEU A 177 -1.87 -0.16 -2.02
CA LEU A 177 -1.05 -0.06 -0.82
C LEU A 177 -1.10 1.36 -0.22
N TYR A 178 -1.10 2.38 -1.07
CA TYR A 178 -1.33 3.76 -0.65
C TYR A 178 -2.68 3.92 0.07
N PHE A 179 -3.77 3.39 -0.48
CA PHE A 179 -5.09 3.43 0.17
C PHE A 179 -5.16 2.57 1.44
N TYR A 180 -4.54 1.40 1.45
CA TYR A 180 -4.44 0.54 2.64
C TYR A 180 -3.75 1.26 3.81
N SER A 181 -2.81 2.15 3.53
CA SER A 181 -2.09 2.91 4.57
C SER A 181 -2.86 4.12 5.12
N ARG A 182 -3.96 4.54 4.47
CA ARG A 182 -4.75 5.72 4.85
C ARG A 182 -5.80 5.36 5.90
N ALA A 183 -6.08 6.29 6.82
CA ALA A 183 -7.23 6.18 7.71
C ALA A 183 -8.54 6.21 6.92
N TYR A 184 -9.53 5.44 7.35
CA TYR A 184 -10.79 5.24 6.64
C TYR A 184 -11.95 5.42 7.60
N CYS A 185 -12.89 6.31 7.25
CA CYS A 185 -14.10 6.54 8.03
C CYS A 185 -15.14 5.47 7.69
N ASP A 186 -15.41 4.54 8.62
CA ASP A 186 -16.39 3.47 8.39
C ASP A 186 -17.82 4.00 8.26
N ARG A 187 -18.14 5.14 8.89
CA ARG A 187 -19.46 5.79 8.84
C ARG A 187 -19.77 6.41 7.48
N CYS A 188 -18.86 7.23 6.95
CA CYS A 188 -19.03 7.90 5.66
C CYS A 188 -18.51 7.08 4.48
N ARG A 189 -17.85 5.95 4.76
CA ARG A 189 -17.15 5.14 3.77
C ARG A 189 -16.18 5.97 2.93
N ALA A 190 -15.40 6.83 3.58
CA ALA A 190 -14.49 7.76 2.90
C ALA A 190 -13.10 7.71 3.52
N TYR A 191 -12.07 7.82 2.68
CA TYR A 191 -10.69 7.96 3.15
C TYR A 191 -10.52 9.32 3.82
N MET A 192 -9.96 9.32 5.04
CA MET A 192 -9.75 10.54 5.81
C MET A 192 -8.58 11.34 5.25
N SER A 193 -8.70 12.67 5.24
CA SER A 193 -7.57 13.53 4.96
C SER A 193 -6.64 13.53 6.17
N THR A 194 -5.36 13.29 5.91
CA THR A 194 -4.32 13.35 6.94
C THR A 194 -3.92 14.81 7.07
N THR A 195 -4.18 15.41 8.22
CA THR A 195 -3.62 16.73 8.53
C THR A 195 -2.14 16.59 8.86
N LYS A 196 -1.37 17.68 8.72
CA LYS A 196 0.02 17.75 9.22
C LYS A 196 0.05 17.30 10.69
N PRO A 197 1.19 16.76 11.20
CA PRO A 197 1.28 16.38 12.62
C PRO A 197 0.75 17.54 13.47
N PHE A 198 -0.33 17.24 14.18
CA PHE A 198 -1.13 18.22 14.89
C PHE A 198 -0.35 18.77 16.08
N ALA A 199 0.42 17.90 16.75
CA ALA A 199 1.40 18.29 17.74
C ALA A 199 2.54 17.28 17.82
N ILE A 200 3.69 17.74 18.32
CA ILE A 200 4.88 16.93 18.60
C ILE A 200 5.22 17.13 20.07
N LEU A 201 5.08 16.08 20.86
CA LEU A 201 5.45 16.06 22.28
C LEU A 201 6.91 15.59 22.40
N PRO A 202 7.81 16.37 23.02
CA PRO A 202 9.16 15.91 23.29
C PRO A 202 9.12 14.84 24.39
N ALA A 203 9.98 13.83 24.27
CA ALA A 203 10.31 12.98 25.42
C ALA A 203 11.59 13.56 26.06
N ALA A 204 11.49 14.05 27.28
CA ALA A 204 12.59 14.64 28.02
C ALA A 204 13.48 13.56 28.68
N GLY A 205 14.72 13.47 28.19
CA GLY A 205 15.83 12.84 28.91
C GLY A 205 15.77 11.31 29.07
N HIS A 206 16.45 10.80 30.11
CA HIS A 206 16.70 9.37 30.34
C HIS A 206 15.46 8.53 30.69
N SER A 207 14.28 9.16 30.78
CA SER A 207 13.02 8.52 31.15
C SER A 207 11.96 8.62 30.04
N ALA A 208 12.39 8.71 28.78
CA ALA A 208 11.51 8.87 27.62
C ALA A 208 10.34 7.88 27.59
N GLU A 209 10.57 6.60 27.93
CA GLU A 209 9.52 5.58 27.96
C GLU A 209 8.44 5.88 29.02
N GLN A 210 8.82 6.38 30.19
CA GLN A 210 7.86 6.71 31.25
C GLN A 210 7.05 7.96 30.89
N GLU A 211 7.70 8.96 30.28
CA GLU A 211 7.00 10.15 29.81
C GLU A 211 6.03 9.83 28.67
N ASP A 212 6.42 8.98 27.72
CA ASP A 212 5.52 8.50 26.68
C ASP A 212 4.30 7.80 27.28
N LYS A 213 4.48 6.95 28.30
CA LYS A 213 3.37 6.33 29.05
C LYS A 213 2.49 7.36 29.76
N ASN A 214 3.08 8.38 30.37
CA ASN A 214 2.34 9.45 31.03
C ASN A 214 1.52 10.28 30.02
N HIS A 215 2.12 10.64 28.89
CA HIS A 215 1.44 11.33 27.79
C HIS A 215 0.28 10.49 27.23
N LEU A 216 0.52 9.20 26.97
CA LEU A 216 -0.52 8.28 26.49
C LEU A 216 -1.69 8.17 27.46
N THR A 217 -1.40 7.97 28.75
CA THR A 217 -2.43 7.83 29.80
C THR A 217 -3.28 9.10 29.87
N TRP A 218 -2.64 10.26 29.84
CA TRP A 218 -3.36 11.53 29.90
C TRP A 218 -4.18 11.82 28.63
N ILE A 219 -3.64 11.48 27.44
CA ILE A 219 -4.38 11.66 26.17
C ILE A 219 -5.60 10.74 26.18
N ARG A 220 -5.41 9.48 26.61
CA ARG A 220 -6.50 8.52 26.79
C ARG A 220 -7.58 9.09 27.71
N ASP A 221 -7.21 9.55 28.91
CA ASP A 221 -8.15 10.13 29.87
C ASP A 221 -8.91 11.35 29.28
N SER A 222 -8.25 12.16 28.46
CA SER A 222 -8.86 13.34 27.82
C SER A 222 -9.86 12.96 26.73
N VAL A 223 -9.53 11.94 25.93
CA VAL A 223 -10.41 11.40 24.89
C VAL A 223 -11.59 10.65 25.50
N GLU A 224 -11.34 9.77 26.47
CA GLU A 224 -12.39 8.99 27.15
C GLU A 224 -13.35 9.89 27.94
N SER A 225 -12.84 10.98 28.54
CA SER A 225 -13.69 11.99 29.18
C SER A 225 -14.38 12.96 28.22
N ASN A 226 -14.21 12.78 26.90
CA ASN A 226 -14.76 13.62 25.84
C ASN A 226 -14.55 15.13 26.11
N SER A 227 -13.35 15.49 26.57
CA SER A 227 -13.03 16.84 27.03
C SER A 227 -11.97 17.49 26.11
N PRO A 228 -12.38 18.09 24.98
CA PRO A 228 -11.45 18.69 24.02
C PRO A 228 -10.64 19.83 24.65
N ALA A 229 -11.23 20.58 25.59
CA ALA A 229 -10.54 21.64 26.33
C ALA A 229 -9.32 21.13 27.11
N LYS A 230 -9.39 19.92 27.71
CA LYS A 230 -8.23 19.30 28.35
C LYS A 230 -7.15 19.06 27.32
N LEU A 231 -7.49 18.39 26.21
CA LEU A 231 -6.57 18.09 25.11
C LEU A 231 -5.85 19.35 24.61
N VAL A 232 -6.60 20.40 24.29
CA VAL A 232 -6.06 21.70 23.85
C VAL A 232 -5.08 22.28 24.87
N THR A 233 -5.43 22.26 26.16
CA THR A 233 -4.58 22.83 27.22
C THR A 233 -3.21 22.14 27.31
N LEU A 234 -3.17 20.81 27.17
CA LEU A 234 -1.89 20.10 27.15
C LEU A 234 -1.09 20.41 25.90
N LEU A 235 -1.76 20.44 24.76
CA LEU A 235 -1.09 20.71 23.49
C LEU A 235 -0.51 22.12 23.48
N SER A 236 -1.23 23.13 23.98
CA SER A 236 -0.70 24.48 24.13
C SER A 236 0.47 24.54 25.10
N THR A 237 0.46 23.75 26.16
CA THR A 237 1.58 23.67 27.12
C THR A 237 2.87 23.15 26.47
N HIS A 238 2.77 22.32 25.43
CA HIS A 238 3.93 21.71 24.76
C HIS A 238 4.26 22.35 23.39
N ALA A 239 3.32 23.07 22.77
CA ALA A 239 3.48 23.68 21.45
C ALA A 239 4.56 24.79 21.43
N ASP A 240 4.69 25.56 22.51
CA ASP A 240 5.64 26.68 22.61
C ASP A 240 7.11 26.23 22.53
N ASN A 241 7.40 24.94 22.73
CA ASN A 241 8.76 24.38 22.72
C ASN A 241 9.16 23.72 21.39
N SER A 242 8.40 23.91 20.31
CA SER A 242 8.59 23.20 19.04
C SER A 242 10.01 23.21 18.47
N SER A 243 10.76 24.32 18.62
CA SER A 243 12.15 24.43 18.14
C SER A 243 13.14 23.59 18.93
N MET A 244 12.93 23.40 20.23
CA MET A 244 13.75 22.49 21.06
C MET A 244 13.36 21.03 20.82
N ASN A 245 12.10 20.77 20.46
CA ASN A 245 11.58 19.42 20.21
C ASN A 245 12.16 18.80 18.93
N GLU A 246 12.59 19.61 17.96
CA GLU A 246 13.26 19.11 16.75
C GLU A 246 14.65 18.54 16.99
N ALA A 247 15.28 18.83 18.14
CA ALA A 247 16.58 18.28 18.52
C ALA A 247 16.47 17.03 19.40
N ALA A 248 15.27 16.59 19.77
CA ALA A 248 15.11 15.40 20.59
C ALA A 248 15.22 14.11 19.74
N ASP A 249 15.94 13.13 20.28
CA ASP A 249 16.07 11.77 19.73
C ASP A 249 14.77 10.96 19.81
N HIS A 250 13.87 11.35 20.73
CA HIS A 250 12.59 10.71 21.00
C HIS A 250 11.46 11.74 21.01
N ARG A 251 10.42 11.49 20.21
CA ARG A 251 9.28 12.40 20.04
C ARG A 251 8.00 11.61 19.88
N THR A 252 6.92 12.06 20.51
CA THR A 252 5.59 11.52 20.28
C THR A 252 4.82 12.44 19.32
N HIS A 253 4.60 11.97 18.10
CA HIS A 253 3.83 12.65 17.07
C HIS A 253 2.34 12.32 17.24
N LEU A 254 1.53 13.37 17.37
CA LEU A 254 0.08 13.29 17.36
C LEU A 254 -0.41 13.66 15.96
N ILE A 255 -0.94 12.70 15.22
CA ILE A 255 -1.42 12.88 13.86
C ILE A 255 -2.95 12.79 13.88
N LEU A 256 -3.60 13.86 13.41
CA LEU A 256 -5.05 13.90 13.33
C LEU A 256 -5.51 13.58 11.90
N HIS A 257 -6.38 12.60 11.77
CA HIS A 257 -7.05 12.24 10.53
C HIS A 257 -8.51 12.70 10.65
N GLN A 258 -9.00 13.49 9.70
CA GLN A 258 -10.36 13.99 9.74
C GLN A 258 -11.14 13.51 8.51
N CYS A 259 -12.37 13.08 8.71
CA CYS A 259 -13.31 12.84 7.63
C CYS A 259 -13.93 14.18 7.19
N GLU A 260 -13.75 14.53 5.93
CA GLU A 260 -14.29 15.77 5.35
C GLU A 260 -15.82 15.78 5.28
N THR A 261 -16.46 14.61 5.32
CA THR A 261 -17.91 14.46 5.16
C THR A 261 -18.68 14.57 6.47
N CYS A 262 -18.33 13.78 7.51
CA CYS A 262 -19.03 13.82 8.81
C CYS A 262 -18.31 14.64 9.88
N GLY A 263 -17.04 14.97 9.68
CA GLY A 263 -16.22 15.61 10.70
C GLY A 263 -15.76 14.68 11.83
N ASP A 264 -16.06 13.37 11.76
CA ASP A 264 -15.44 12.37 12.63
C ASP A 264 -13.93 12.34 12.39
N ALA A 265 -13.16 11.93 13.40
CA ALA A 265 -11.72 11.91 13.29
C ALA A 265 -11.07 10.73 14.00
N GLU A 266 -9.81 10.48 13.64
CA GLU A 266 -8.93 9.56 14.34
C GLU A 266 -7.66 10.31 14.77
N LEU A 267 -7.23 10.10 16.01
CA LEU A 267 -5.95 10.56 16.54
C LEU A 267 -4.99 9.38 16.58
N ASP A 268 -4.00 9.38 15.69
CA ASP A 268 -2.91 8.42 15.66
C ASP A 268 -1.74 8.98 16.49
N ILE A 269 -1.30 8.21 17.49
CA ILE A 269 -0.15 8.53 18.32
C ILE A 269 1.03 7.67 17.89
N ASN A 270 2.10 8.29 17.42
CA ASN A 270 3.29 7.60 16.93
C ASN A 270 4.52 8.04 17.71
N ASN A 271 5.31 7.08 18.18
CA ASN A 271 6.65 7.34 18.70
C ASN A 271 7.62 7.42 17.53
N VAL A 272 8.31 8.54 17.39
CA VAL A 272 9.33 8.77 16.38
C VAL A 272 10.68 8.84 17.06
N THR A 273 11.56 7.90 16.71
CA THR A 273 12.91 7.80 17.27
C THR A 273 13.98 8.02 16.20
N GLY A 274 15.05 8.74 16.55
CA GLY A 274 16.25 8.94 15.75
C GLY A 274 16.44 10.38 15.24
N HIS A 275 17.62 10.64 14.68
CA HIS A 275 18.01 11.93 14.10
C HIS A 275 18.04 11.89 12.56
N GLU A 276 17.61 13.00 11.94
CA GLU A 276 17.70 13.29 10.51
C GLU A 276 17.13 12.19 9.59
N LYS A 277 17.98 11.52 8.79
CA LYS A 277 17.58 10.58 7.74
C LYS A 277 17.17 9.20 8.27
N LYS A 278 17.24 8.97 9.57
CA LYS A 278 16.96 7.67 10.20
C LYS A 278 15.81 7.74 11.22
N LEU A 279 14.73 8.44 10.87
CA LEU A 279 13.52 8.47 11.68
C LEU A 279 12.79 7.12 11.58
N LYS A 280 12.62 6.44 12.71
CA LYS A 280 11.76 5.26 12.84
C LYS A 280 10.48 5.68 13.55
N SER A 281 9.34 5.58 12.86
CA SER A 281 8.02 5.82 13.43
C SER A 281 7.38 4.49 13.85
N THR A 282 6.94 4.39 15.10
CA THR A 282 6.23 3.24 15.66
C THR A 282 4.89 3.72 16.18
N ARG A 283 3.79 3.18 15.65
CA ARG A 283 2.44 3.51 16.14
C ARG A 283 2.26 2.96 17.56
N LEU A 284 1.91 3.85 18.50
CA LEU A 284 1.63 3.51 19.89
C LEU A 284 0.14 3.18 20.08
N GLU A 285 -0.73 4.10 19.69
CA GLU A 285 -2.17 3.99 19.94
C GLU A 285 -2.98 4.78 18.91
N ARG A 286 -4.25 4.43 18.76
CA ARG A 286 -5.21 5.10 17.89
C ARG A 286 -6.50 5.34 18.65
N PHE A 287 -6.99 6.58 18.60
CA PHE A 287 -8.24 6.97 19.24
C PHE A 287 -9.25 7.45 18.21
N HIS A 288 -10.50 7.05 18.36
CA HIS A 288 -11.60 7.64 17.60
C HIS A 288 -12.11 8.89 18.33
N LEU A 289 -12.26 9.99 17.60
CA LEU A 289 -12.75 11.25 18.12
C LEU A 289 -14.13 11.55 17.52
N PRO A 290 -15.13 11.88 18.36
CA PRO A 290 -16.47 12.16 17.88
C PRO A 290 -16.53 13.43 17.04
N SER A 291 -17.50 13.51 16.13
CA SER A 291 -17.79 14.72 15.36
C SER A 291 -17.90 15.95 16.27
N GLY A 292 -17.21 17.03 15.92
CA GLY A 292 -17.20 18.29 16.69
C GLY A 292 -16.00 18.44 17.62
N PHE A 293 -15.45 17.33 18.14
CA PHE A 293 -14.25 17.36 18.98
C PHE A 293 -13.08 18.04 18.25
N VAL A 294 -12.90 17.73 16.97
CA VAL A 294 -11.85 18.34 16.14
C VAL A 294 -12.06 19.83 15.91
N LYS A 295 -13.30 20.31 15.78
CA LYS A 295 -13.56 21.74 15.60
C LYS A 295 -13.13 22.54 16.83
N GLU A 296 -13.48 22.02 18.01
CA GLU A 296 -13.07 22.61 19.29
C GLU A 296 -11.55 22.56 19.49
N VAL A 297 -10.91 21.46 19.07
CA VAL A 297 -9.46 21.28 19.20
C VAL A 297 -8.65 22.13 18.22
N LEU A 298 -9.13 22.29 16.98
CA LEU A 298 -8.47 23.10 15.94
C LEU A 298 -8.81 24.59 16.03
N GLY A 299 -9.78 24.98 16.86
CA GLY A 299 -10.24 26.36 16.98
C GLY A 299 -10.88 26.90 15.69
N ALA A 300 -11.54 26.03 14.91
CA ALA A 300 -12.13 26.32 13.60
C ALA A 300 -13.66 26.41 13.65
#